data_AF-A0AAW7XBA3-F1
#
_entry.id   AF-A0AAW7XBA3-F1
#
_cell.length_a   1.000
_cell.length_b   1.000
_cell.length_c   1.000
_cell.angle_alpha   90.00
_cell.angle_beta   90.00
_cell.angle_gamma   90.00
#
_symmetry.space_group_name_H-M   'P 1'
#
loop_
_entity.id
_entity.type
_entity.pdbx_description
1 polymer ?
#
loop_
_entity_poly.entity_id
_entity_poly.type
_entity_poly.pdbx_seq_one_letter_code
_entity_poly.pdbx_strand_id
1 'polypeptide(L)'
;MLKNKLHGETVLGKPSKAVVSSIKRSLKQLEKEIDKLEVKLLLLVKEAHQDVLTRLKTIPGIGNKTALMLVVLTDGFKRFNSGGELCSYAGLTPIIRKSGSSVNGRSRISKIGNQKLRNLLFMCSFNACKYNKACSAIY
;
A
#
# COMPACT_ATOMS: atom_id res chain seq x y z
N MET A 1 8.01 4.11 15.43
CA MET A 1 8.63 4.13 16.77
C MET A 1 8.57 5.49 17.45
N LEU A 2 8.99 6.60 16.84
CA LEU A 2 9.00 7.91 17.53
C LEU A 2 7.61 8.42 17.96
N LYS A 3 6.56 8.21 17.16
CA LYS A 3 5.17 8.53 17.57
C LYS A 3 4.74 7.73 18.81
N ASN A 4 5.08 6.44 18.86
CA ASN A 4 4.82 5.58 20.03
C ASN A 4 5.65 6.00 21.25
N LYS A 5 6.92 6.40 21.06
CA LYS A 5 7.76 6.94 22.14
C LYS A 5 7.20 8.25 22.69
N LEU A 6 6.76 9.15 21.80
CA LEU A 6 6.11 10.40 22.19
C LEU A 6 4.83 10.12 22.99
N HIS A 7 4.01 9.19 22.53
CA HIS A 7 2.81 8.76 23.25
C HIS A 7 3.16 8.15 24.61
N GLY A 8 4.17 7.29 24.67
CA GLY A 8 4.68 6.73 25.93
C GLY A 8 5.07 7.82 26.93
N GLU A 9 5.85 8.81 26.50
CA GLU A 9 6.21 9.97 27.35
C GLU A 9 4.99 10.75 27.83
N THR A 10 3.97 10.96 26.98
CA THR A 10 2.75 11.70 27.38
C THR A 10 1.89 10.96 28.41
N VAL A 11 1.97 9.62 28.45
CA VAL A 11 1.20 8.79 29.38
C VAL A 11 1.92 8.66 30.74
N LEU A 12 3.21 9.00 30.81
CA LEU A 12 3.93 9.07 32.09
C LEU A 12 3.40 10.22 32.95
N GLY A 13 3.31 10.01 34.26
CA GLY A 13 2.78 11.02 35.20
C GLY A 13 3.61 12.31 35.29
N LYS A 14 4.90 12.28 34.93
CA LYS A 14 5.77 13.46 34.83
C LYS A 14 6.63 13.40 33.56
N PRO A 15 6.14 13.88 32.40
CA PRO A 15 6.90 13.84 31.15
C PRO A 15 8.12 14.77 31.21
N SER A 16 9.27 14.30 30.72
CA SER A 16 10.45 15.16 30.55
C SER A 16 10.26 16.10 29.36
N LYS A 17 10.14 17.41 29.63
CA LYS A 17 9.97 18.44 28.59
C LYS A 17 11.11 18.41 27.55
N ALA A 18 12.34 18.16 28.00
CA ALA A 18 13.52 18.10 27.13
C ALA A 18 13.44 16.92 26.14
N VAL A 19 13.05 15.73 26.64
CA VAL A 19 12.90 14.52 25.82
C VAL A 19 11.76 14.68 24.82
N VAL A 20 10.60 15.16 25.26
CA VAL A 20 9.44 15.42 24.39
C VAL A 20 9.80 16.40 23.26
N SER A 21 10.50 17.49 23.59
CA SER A 21 10.95 18.49 22.61
C SER A 21 11.91 17.88 21.58
N SER A 22 12.87 17.09 22.04
CA SER A 22 13.81 16.37 21.17
C SER A 22 13.10 15.41 20.21
N ILE A 23 12.18 14.57 20.72
CA ILE A 23 11.42 13.63 19.90
C ILE A 23 10.56 14.36 18.86
N LYS A 24 9.89 15.45 19.25
CA LYS A 24 9.08 16.27 18.32
C LYS A 24 9.94 16.88 17.21
N ARG A 25 11.14 17.38 17.54
CA ARG A 25 12.08 17.92 16.55
C ARG A 25 12.50 16.85 15.54
N SER A 26 12.86 15.66 16.02
CA SER A 26 13.23 14.53 15.17
C SER A 26 12.08 14.07 14.28
N LEU A 27 10.86 14.01 14.81
CA LEU A 27 9.65 13.71 14.02
C LEU A 27 9.45 14.71 12.89
N LYS A 28 9.50 16.01 13.20
CA LYS A 28 9.33 17.08 12.21
C LYS A 28 10.39 17.01 11.12
N GLN A 29 11.63 16.68 11.47
CA GLN A 29 12.70 16.53 10.50
C GLN A 29 12.45 15.35 9.55
N LEU A 30 12.08 14.19 10.11
CA LEU A 30 11.78 13.01 9.28
C LEU A 30 10.55 13.22 8.39
N GLU A 31 9.51 13.90 8.88
CA GLU A 31 8.33 14.22 8.07
C GLU A 31 8.72 15.11 6.88
N LYS A 32 9.55 16.14 7.10
CA LYS A 32 10.08 16.96 6.00
C LYS A 32 10.89 16.16 4.98
N GLU A 33 11.74 15.25 5.43
CA GLU A 33 12.54 14.42 4.51
C GLU A 33 11.66 13.45 3.73
N ILE A 34 10.63 12.88 4.35
CA ILE A 34 9.64 12.05 3.65
C ILE A 34 8.95 12.87 2.56
N ASP A 35 8.46 14.08 2.87
CA ASP A 35 7.78 14.93 1.88
C ASP A 35 8.69 15.28 0.70
N LYS A 36 9.96 15.64 0.97
CA LYS A 36 10.96 15.89 -0.08
C LYS A 36 11.17 14.68 -0.98
N LEU A 37 11.31 13.50 -0.39
CA LEU A 37 11.51 12.26 -1.14
C LEU A 37 10.27 11.87 -1.95
N GLU A 38 9.06 12.09 -1.41
CA GLU A 38 7.81 11.86 -2.14
C GLU A 38 7.70 12.76 -3.37
N VAL A 39 8.05 14.05 -3.24
CA VAL A 39 8.08 14.99 -4.37
C VAL A 39 9.12 14.55 -5.42
N LYS A 40 10.33 14.18 -4.99
CA LYS A 40 11.38 13.71 -5.90
C LYS A 40 10.98 12.43 -6.63
N LEU A 41 10.38 11.48 -5.92
CA LEU A 41 9.88 10.23 -6.50
C LEU A 41 8.77 10.50 -7.53
N LEU A 42 7.85 11.42 -7.23
CA LEU A 42 6.82 11.84 -8.18
C LEU A 42 7.44 12.38 -9.48
N LEU A 43 8.44 13.26 -9.39
CA LEU A 43 9.10 13.84 -10.57
C LEU A 43 9.74 12.76 -11.44
N LEU A 44 10.51 11.84 -10.84
CA LEU A 44 11.15 10.74 -11.56
C LEU A 44 10.14 9.82 -12.25
N VAL A 45 9.03 9.50 -11.58
CA VAL A 45 7.99 8.65 -12.18
C VAL A 45 7.24 9.38 -13.29
N LYS A 46 7.02 10.69 -13.18
CA LYS A 46 6.44 11.48 -14.27
C LYS A 46 7.35 11.48 -15.49
N GLU A 47 8.66 11.62 -15.30
CA GLU A 47 9.63 11.60 -16.40
C GLU A 47 9.61 10.27 -17.17
N ALA A 48 9.54 9.13 -16.47
CA ALA A 48 9.59 7.82 -17.11
C ALA A 48 8.22 7.24 -17.54
N HIS A 49 7.14 7.55 -16.81
CA HIS A 49 5.86 6.83 -16.89
C HIS A 49 4.62 7.74 -16.71
N GLN A 50 4.66 8.99 -17.21
CA GLN A 50 3.55 9.95 -17.10
C GLN A 50 2.20 9.40 -17.55
N ASP A 51 2.14 8.71 -18.69
CA ASP A 51 0.88 8.22 -19.25
C ASP A 51 0.25 7.13 -18.38
N VAL A 52 1.08 6.22 -17.86
CA VAL A 52 0.62 5.15 -16.96
C VAL A 52 0.10 5.78 -15.66
N LEU A 53 0.81 6.76 -15.11
CA LEU A 53 0.38 7.47 -13.91
C LEU A 53 -0.97 8.18 -14.12
N THR A 54 -1.13 8.85 -15.27
CA THR A 54 -2.37 9.54 -15.64
C THR A 54 -3.54 8.55 -15.75
N ARG A 55 -3.34 7.42 -16.43
CA ARG A 55 -4.36 6.36 -16.57
C ARG A 55 -4.72 5.71 -15.24
N LEU A 56 -3.76 5.47 -14.35
CA LEU A 56 -4.06 4.89 -13.04
C LEU A 56 -4.92 5.82 -12.17
N LYS A 57 -4.68 7.13 -12.26
CA LYS A 57 -5.42 8.12 -11.48
C LYS A 57 -6.87 8.33 -11.92
N THR A 58 -7.27 7.87 -13.11
CA THR A 58 -8.68 7.94 -13.52
C THR A 58 -9.53 6.88 -12.83
N ILE A 59 -8.92 5.85 -12.24
CA ILE A 59 -9.61 4.76 -11.55
C ILE A 59 -10.11 5.26 -10.19
N PRO A 60 -11.43 5.23 -9.92
CA PRO A 60 -11.97 5.61 -8.62
C PRO A 60 -11.35 4.79 -7.48
N GLY A 61 -10.84 5.48 -6.46
CA GLY A 61 -10.16 4.85 -5.32
C GLY A 61 -8.65 4.69 -5.47
N ILE A 62 -8.06 5.01 -6.62
CA ILE A 62 -6.60 5.07 -6.80
C ILE A 62 -6.12 6.52 -6.66
N GLY A 63 -5.45 6.82 -5.54
CA GLY A 63 -4.81 8.12 -5.31
C GLY A 63 -3.37 8.21 -5.81
N ASN A 64 -2.75 9.39 -5.70
CA ASN A 64 -1.37 9.65 -6.14
C ASN A 64 -0.36 8.65 -5.57
N LYS A 65 -0.37 8.42 -4.24
CA LYS A 65 0.58 7.51 -3.59
C LYS A 65 0.42 6.06 -4.07
N THR A 66 -0.82 5.60 -4.21
CA THR A 66 -1.10 4.25 -4.70
C THR A 66 -0.69 4.08 -6.16
N ALA A 67 -1.03 5.05 -7.02
CA ALA A 67 -0.64 5.04 -8.43
C ALA A 67 0.89 5.03 -8.58
N LEU A 68 1.59 5.90 -7.84
CA LEU A 68 3.04 5.98 -7.81
C LEU A 68 3.66 4.63 -7.40
N MET A 69 3.17 4.03 -6.30
CA MET A 69 3.68 2.76 -5.82
C MET A 69 3.40 1.61 -6.79
N LEU A 70 2.24 1.61 -7.47
CA LEU A 70 1.94 0.64 -8.52
C LEU A 70 2.96 0.74 -9.64
N VAL A 71 3.19 1.94 -10.18
CA VAL A 71 4.17 2.15 -11.26
C VAL A 71 5.57 1.70 -10.84
N VAL A 72 6.02 2.10 -9.64
CA VAL A 72 7.37 1.77 -9.15
C VAL A 72 7.53 0.27 -8.93
N LEU A 73 6.54 -0.40 -8.35
CA LEU A 73 6.63 -1.83 -8.06
C LEU A 73 6.54 -2.69 -9.32
N THR A 74 5.81 -2.24 -10.33
CA THR A 74 5.59 -2.98 -11.58
C THR A 74 6.49 -2.55 -12.71
N ASP A 75 7.34 -1.53 -12.50
CA ASP A 75 8.12 -0.84 -13.55
C ASP A 75 7.23 -0.39 -14.72
N GLY A 76 6.17 0.34 -14.41
CA GLY A 76 5.16 0.73 -15.40
C GLY A 76 4.46 -0.47 -16.05
N PHE A 77 4.25 -1.55 -15.29
CA PHE A 77 3.69 -2.83 -15.71
C PHE A 77 4.56 -3.65 -16.68
N LYS A 78 5.85 -3.32 -16.82
CA LYS A 78 6.79 -4.10 -17.65
C LYS A 78 7.32 -5.36 -16.96
N ARG A 79 7.27 -5.43 -15.62
CA ARG A 79 7.77 -6.58 -14.85
C ARG A 79 6.92 -7.84 -14.92
N PHE A 80 5.69 -7.74 -15.43
CA PHE A 80 4.71 -8.82 -15.41
C PHE A 80 4.09 -8.97 -16.79
N ASN A 81 3.94 -10.22 -17.25
CA ASN A 81 3.34 -10.52 -18.54
C ASN A 81 1.81 -10.59 -18.46
N SER A 82 1.26 -10.80 -17.26
CA SER A 82 -0.19 -10.90 -17.05
C SER A 82 -0.65 -10.31 -15.71
N GLY A 83 -1.94 -9.96 -15.65
CA GLY A 83 -2.58 -9.55 -14.40
C GLY A 83 -2.56 -10.67 -13.33
N GLY A 84 -2.57 -11.94 -13.73
CA GLY A 84 -2.47 -13.08 -12.82
C GLY A 84 -1.13 -13.13 -12.10
N GLU A 85 -0.02 -12.87 -12.81
CA GLU A 85 1.31 -12.77 -12.21
C GLU A 85 1.38 -11.63 -11.20
N LEU A 86 0.83 -10.46 -11.54
CA LEU A 86 0.76 -9.32 -10.61
C LEU A 86 -0.05 -9.66 -9.36
N CYS A 87 -1.20 -10.32 -9.51
CA CYS A 87 -2.02 -10.77 -8.40
C CYS A 87 -1.29 -11.78 -7.50
N SER A 88 -0.51 -12.68 -8.10
CA SER A 88 0.35 -13.63 -7.37
C SER A 88 1.47 -12.90 -6.62
N TYR A 89 2.14 -11.95 -7.28
CA TYR A 89 3.16 -11.10 -6.66
C TYR A 89 2.59 -10.26 -5.50
N ALA A 90 1.35 -9.77 -5.60
CA ALA A 90 0.67 -9.09 -4.49
C ALA A 90 0.23 -10.06 -3.38
N GLY A 91 0.25 -11.36 -3.60
CA GLY A 91 -0.25 -12.37 -2.67
C GLY A 91 -1.77 -12.33 -2.48
N LEU A 92 -2.49 -11.92 -3.52
CA LEU A 92 -3.96 -11.84 -3.58
C LEU A 92 -4.59 -13.12 -4.16
N THR A 93 -3.77 -14.01 -4.73
CA THR A 93 -4.24 -15.26 -5.31
C THR A 93 -4.83 -16.18 -4.23
N PRO A 94 -5.94 -16.90 -4.54
CA PRO A 94 -6.53 -17.84 -3.61
C PRO A 94 -5.63 -19.08 -3.44
N ILE A 95 -5.54 -19.58 -2.22
CA ILE A 95 -4.99 -20.89 -1.87
C ILE A 95 -6.15 -21.81 -1.53
N ILE A 96 -6.24 -22.92 -2.25
CA ILE A 96 -7.17 -24.01 -2.01
C ILE A 96 -6.45 -25.05 -1.13
N ARG A 97 -7.08 -25.46 -0.02
CA ARG A 97 -6.56 -26.52 0.85
C ARG A 97 -7.42 -27.76 0.72
N LYS A 98 -7.11 -28.58 -0.28
CA LYS A 98 -7.80 -29.84 -0.54
C LYS A 98 -6.83 -31.02 -0.49
N SER A 99 -7.20 -32.08 0.22
CA SER A 99 -6.46 -33.36 0.21
C SER A 99 -7.44 -34.52 0.14
N GLY A 100 -7.31 -35.35 -0.89
CA GLY A 100 -8.24 -36.45 -1.17
C GLY A 100 -9.70 -36.00 -1.28
N SER A 101 -10.61 -36.86 -0.82
CA SER A 101 -12.05 -36.59 -0.76
C SER A 101 -12.51 -36.01 0.58
N SER A 102 -11.71 -36.12 1.65
CA SER A 102 -12.14 -35.82 3.02
C SER A 102 -11.69 -34.44 3.52
N VAL A 103 -10.53 -33.93 3.07
CA VAL A 103 -10.03 -32.61 3.51
C VAL A 103 -10.46 -31.55 2.52
N ASN A 104 -11.42 -30.71 2.93
CA ASN A 104 -11.89 -29.54 2.19
C ASN A 104 -11.83 -28.29 3.09
N GLY A 105 -10.62 -27.74 3.23
CA GLY A 105 -10.39 -26.55 4.06
C GLY A 105 -10.87 -25.27 3.38
N ARG A 106 -11.24 -24.27 4.19
CA ARG A 106 -11.68 -22.94 3.71
C ARG A 106 -10.59 -22.29 2.85
N SER A 107 -10.94 -21.88 1.63
CA SER A 107 -10.06 -21.11 0.76
C SER A 107 -9.71 -19.76 1.39
N ARG A 108 -8.47 -19.33 1.22
CA ARG A 108 -7.96 -18.04 1.72
C ARG A 108 -6.99 -17.42 0.72
N ILE A 109 -6.78 -16.11 0.78
CA ILE A 109 -5.70 -15.50 0.00
C ILE A 109 -4.33 -16.00 0.45
N SER A 110 -3.37 -16.03 -0.48
CA SER A 110 -2.03 -16.55 -0.24
C SER A 110 -1.27 -15.77 0.82
N LYS A 111 -1.33 -14.43 0.76
CA LYS A 111 -0.51 -13.50 1.54
C LYS A 111 1.01 -13.62 1.29
N ILE A 112 1.46 -14.64 0.55
CA ILE A 112 2.84 -14.79 0.06
C ILE A 112 3.03 -13.79 -1.07
N GLY A 113 3.95 -12.85 -0.92
CA GLY A 113 4.18 -11.77 -1.88
C GLY A 113 4.31 -10.41 -1.20
N ASN A 114 4.18 -9.34 -1.99
CA ASN A 114 4.39 -7.97 -1.55
C ASN A 114 3.23 -7.46 -0.68
N GLN A 115 3.43 -7.50 0.64
CA GLN A 115 2.46 -7.04 1.63
C GLN A 115 2.11 -5.54 1.47
N LYS A 116 3.06 -4.70 1.06
CA LYS A 116 2.79 -3.26 0.87
C LYS A 116 1.80 -3.03 -0.26
N LEU A 117 2.02 -3.72 -1.38
CA LEU A 117 1.10 -3.65 -2.53
C LEU A 117 -0.28 -4.16 -2.17
N ARG A 118 -0.35 -5.30 -1.47
CA ARG A 118 -1.61 -5.86 -0.98
C ARG A 118 -2.39 -4.90 -0.09
N ASN A 119 -1.72 -4.25 0.87
CA ASN A 119 -2.35 -3.31 1.78
C ASN A 119 -2.89 -2.07 1.05
N LEU A 120 -2.16 -1.57 0.06
CA LEU A 120 -2.63 -0.46 -0.78
C LEU A 120 -3.88 -0.84 -1.57
N LEU A 121 -3.85 -2.00 -2.22
CA LEU A 121 -4.98 -2.49 -3.03
C LEU A 121 -6.19 -2.85 -2.18
N PHE A 122 -6.01 -3.29 -0.94
CA PHE A 122 -7.10 -3.54 0.00
C PHE A 122 -7.92 -2.28 0.29
N MET A 123 -7.29 -1.12 0.44
CA MET A 123 -8.04 0.14 0.61
C MET A 123 -8.75 0.55 -0.69
N CYS A 124 -8.14 0.27 -1.85
CA CYS A 124 -8.76 0.53 -3.15
C CYS A 124 -9.97 -0.37 -3.41
N SER A 125 -9.98 -1.62 -2.93
CA SER A 125 -11.07 -2.56 -3.21
C SER A 125 -12.41 -2.12 -2.65
N PHE A 126 -12.45 -1.40 -1.52
CA PHE A 126 -13.70 -0.84 -0.99
C PHE A 126 -14.35 0.17 -1.95
N ASN A 127 -13.53 1.02 -2.59
CA ASN A 127 -14.02 1.96 -3.60
C ASN A 127 -14.40 1.23 -4.88
N ALA A 128 -13.64 0.20 -5.27
CA ALA A 128 -13.98 -0.63 -6.41
C ALA A 128 -15.36 -1.30 -6.24
N CYS A 129 -15.67 -1.88 -5.07
CA CYS A 129 -16.98 -2.47 -4.81
C CYS A 129 -18.13 -1.45 -4.92
N LYS A 130 -17.88 -0.16 -4.64
CA LYS A 130 -18.90 0.89 -4.71
C LYS A 130 -19.11 1.46 -6.12
N TYR A 131 -18.03 1.66 -6.87
CA TYR A 131 -18.07 2.41 -8.13
C TYR A 131 -17.88 1.54 -9.39
N ASN A 132 -17.33 0.33 -9.26
CA ASN A 132 -17.15 -0.60 -10.37
C ASN A 132 -18.29 -1.64 -10.37
N LYS A 133 -19.14 -1.59 -11.40
CA LYS A 133 -20.29 -2.48 -11.57
C LYS A 133 -19.91 -3.97 -11.54
N ALA A 134 -18.78 -4.34 -12.18
CA ALA A 134 -18.32 -5.72 -12.20
C ALA A 134 -17.87 -6.19 -10.80
N CYS A 135 -17.18 -5.33 -10.04
CA CYS A 135 -16.81 -5.65 -8.67
C CYS A 135 -18.02 -5.71 -7.73
N SER A 136 -19.00 -4.81 -7.92
CA SER A 136 -20.25 -4.81 -7.17
C SER A 136 -21.11 -6.04 -7.44
N ALA A 137 -21.00 -6.68 -8.61
CA ALA A 137 -21.78 -7.88 -8.91
C ALA A 137 -21.24 -9.15 -8.22
N ILE A 138 -20.01 -9.12 -7.73
CA ILE A 138 -19.33 -10.26 -7.09
C ILE A 138 -19.55 -10.26 -5.56
N TYR A 139 -20.06 -9.15 -5.01
CA TYR A 139 -20.23 -8.90 -3.58
C TYR A 139 -21.68 -8.60 -3.22
#